data_AF-A0A645IQA1-F1
#
_entry.id   AF-A0A645IQA1-F1
#
_cell.length_a   1.000
_cell.length_b   1.000
_cell.length_c   1.000
_cell.angle_alpha   90.00
_cell.angle_beta   90.00
_cell.angle_gamma   90.00
#
_symmetry.space_group_name_H-M   'P 1'
#
loop_
_entity.id
_entity.type
_entity.pdbx_description
1 polymer ?
#
loop_
_entity_poly.entity_id
_entity_poly.type
_entity_poly.pdbx_seq_one_letter_code
_entity_poly.pdbx_strand_id
1 'polypeptide(L)'
;MLAQHNASGRVFVAMHDGAKDGSHKFPAKEIWGFDLKTQKRVTRAPGSNAIALAVSQGDKPRLFAYDGIKGGIAAYDASAALKLVRRMEGVGETPSLMELH
;
A
#
# COMPACT_ATOMS: atom_id res chain seq x y z
N MET A 1 4.26 8.16 -1.13
CA MET A 1 2.84 7.86 -0.83
C MET A 1 2.73 6.98 0.40
N LEU A 2 1.72 7.17 1.25
CA LEU A 2 1.51 6.41 2.48
C LEU A 2 0.03 6.17 2.80
N ALA A 3 -0.26 5.20 3.67
CA ALA A 3 -1.57 4.96 4.29
C ALA A 3 -1.39 4.55 5.77
N GLN A 4 -2.25 5.00 6.67
CA GLN A 4 -2.11 4.75 8.11
C GLN A 4 -3.33 3.99 8.66
N HIS A 5 -3.07 2.94 9.44
CA HIS A 5 -4.08 2.30 10.28
C HIS A 5 -3.96 2.85 11.70
N ASN A 6 -5.00 3.54 12.16
CA ASN A 6 -4.94 4.34 13.39
C ASN A 6 -4.83 3.47 14.64
N ALA A 7 -5.68 2.46 14.77
CA ALA A 7 -5.77 1.66 16.00
C ALA A 7 -4.49 0.84 16.26
N SER A 8 -3.84 0.33 15.19
CA SER A 8 -2.58 -0.42 15.35
C SER A 8 -1.33 0.46 15.35
N GLY A 9 -1.45 1.76 15.06
CA GLY A 9 -0.31 2.66 14.92
C GLY A 9 0.65 2.24 13.81
N ARG A 10 0.15 1.62 12.74
CA ARG A 10 0.98 1.21 11.59
C ARG A 10 0.82 2.18 10.43
N VAL A 11 1.94 2.54 9.81
CA VAL A 11 1.96 3.28 8.54
C VAL A 11 2.57 2.41 7.44
N PHE A 12 1.92 2.37 6.29
CA PHE A 12 2.36 1.67 5.09
C PHE A 12 2.84 2.69 4.08
N VAL A 13 4.01 2.46 3.49
CA VAL A 13 4.69 3.40 2.59
C VAL A 13 5.04 2.67 1.31
N ALA A 14 4.65 3.25 0.18
CA ALA A 14 5.09 2.81 -1.14
C ALA A 14 6.54 3.24 -1.38
N MET A 15 7.39 2.30 -1.75
CA MET A 15 8.82 2.47 -1.93
C MET A 15 9.25 2.08 -3.34
N HIS A 16 10.25 2.79 -3.86
CA HIS A 16 10.92 2.50 -5.12
C HIS A 16 12.43 2.66 -4.94
N ASP A 17 13.22 1.89 -5.69
CA ASP A 17 14.68 2.01 -5.72
C ASP A 17 15.13 3.19 -6.61
N GLY A 18 16.44 3.43 -6.72
CA GLY A 18 16.98 4.43 -7.66
C GLY A 18 16.52 5.86 -7.38
N ALA A 19 16.75 6.33 -6.15
CA ALA A 19 16.41 7.69 -5.72
C ALA A 19 17.03 8.73 -6.67
N LYS A 20 16.16 9.51 -7.32
CA LYS A 20 16.49 10.67 -8.15
C LYS A 20 15.28 11.58 -8.23
N ASP A 21 15.47 12.81 -8.68
CA ASP A 21 14.32 13.70 -8.87
C ASP A 21 13.30 13.08 -9.85
N GLY A 22 12.02 13.24 -9.53
CA GLY A 22 10.90 12.61 -10.22
C GLY A 22 10.68 11.12 -9.92
N SER A 23 11.62 10.38 -9.30
CA SER A 23 11.45 8.93 -9.07
C SER A 23 10.32 8.59 -8.10
N HIS A 24 9.89 9.55 -7.29
CA HIS A 24 8.74 9.44 -6.40
C HIS A 24 7.39 9.30 -7.14
N LYS A 25 7.37 9.49 -8.46
CA LYS A 25 6.19 9.28 -9.33
C LYS A 25 6.12 7.87 -9.91
N PHE A 26 7.15 7.05 -9.75
CA PHE A 26 7.15 5.70 -10.29
C PHE A 26 6.31 4.75 -9.43
N PRO A 27 5.63 3.75 -10.05
CA PRO A 27 4.89 2.73 -9.32
C PRO A 27 5.77 2.03 -8.30
N ALA A 28 5.23 1.73 -7.12
CA ALA A 28 5.99 1.11 -6.04
C ALA A 28 6.56 -0.26 -6.44
N LYS A 29 7.85 -0.47 -6.18
CA LYS A 29 8.48 -1.80 -6.25
C LYS A 29 8.28 -2.57 -4.94
N GLU A 30 8.13 -1.86 -3.84
CA GLU A 30 7.90 -2.44 -2.53
C GLU A 30 6.88 -1.65 -1.73
N ILE A 31 6.21 -2.31 -0.79
CA ILE A 31 5.46 -1.67 0.27
C ILE A 31 6.13 -2.02 1.60
N TRP A 32 6.48 -0.99 2.37
CA TRP A 32 7.03 -1.15 3.71
C TRP A 32 5.96 -0.77 4.73
N GLY A 33 5.86 -1.52 5.82
CA GLY A 33 5.04 -1.13 6.97
C GLY A 33 5.92 -0.85 8.17
N PHE A 34 5.63 0.25 8.85
CA PHE A 34 6.32 0.70 10.05
C PHE A 34 5.36 0.74 11.23
N ASP A 35 5.85 0.35 12.39
CA ASP A 35 5.20 0.60 13.68
C ASP A 35 5.60 2.00 14.17
N LEU A 36 4.64 2.89 14.37
CA LEU A 36 4.89 4.30 14.69
C LEU A 36 5.44 4.50 16.11
N LYS A 37 5.14 3.58 17.04
CA LYS A 37 5.62 3.65 18.41
C LYS A 37 7.12 3.32 18.50
N THR A 38 7.52 2.25 17.82
CA THR A 38 8.90 1.73 17.85
C THR A 38 9.76 2.28 16.72
N GLN A 39 9.14 2.91 15.71
CA GLN A 39 9.77 3.40 14.48
C GLN A 39 10.46 2.30 13.67
N LYS A 40 10.12 1.04 13.92
CA LYS A 40 10.73 -0.12 13.24
C LYS A 40 9.90 -0.52 12.03
N ARG A 41 10.59 -0.94 10.96
CA ARG A 41 9.95 -1.62 9.83
C ARG A 41 9.51 -3.02 10.29
N VAL A 42 8.21 -3.26 10.28
CA VAL A 42 7.59 -4.52 10.71
C VAL A 42 7.17 -5.41 9.54
N THR A 43 7.14 -4.88 8.32
CA THR A 43 6.87 -5.66 7.11
C THR A 43 7.49 -5.02 5.87
N ARG A 44 7.81 -5.88 4.90
CA ARG A 44 8.26 -5.54 3.54
C ARG A 44 7.58 -6.53 2.60
N ALA A 45 6.88 -6.02 1.59
CA ALA A 45 6.13 -6.82 0.63
C ALA A 45 6.38 -6.33 -0.80
N PRO A 46 6.08 -7.13 -1.84
CA PRO A 46 6.08 -6.67 -3.22
C PRO A 46 5.17 -5.45 -3.39
N GLY A 47 5.61 -4.49 -4.20
CA GLY A 47 4.94 -3.19 -4.32
C GLY A 47 3.67 -3.20 -5.16
N SER A 48 3.42 -4.27 -5.93
CA SER A 48 2.25 -4.42 -6.80
C SER A 48 1.99 -3.23 -7.73
N ASN A 49 3.06 -2.55 -8.16
CA ASN A 49 3.01 -1.34 -8.98
C ASN A 49 2.11 -0.25 -8.35
N ALA A 50 2.11 -0.14 -7.02
CA ALA A 50 1.20 0.75 -6.34
C ALA A 50 1.46 2.22 -6.71
N ILE A 51 0.42 2.90 -7.20
CA ILE A 51 0.40 4.38 -7.35
C ILE A 51 -0.60 5.05 -6.40
N ALA A 52 -1.50 4.26 -5.79
CA ALA A 52 -2.40 4.67 -4.71
C ALA A 52 -2.39 3.60 -3.60
N LEU A 53 -2.47 4.00 -2.33
CA LEU A 53 -2.61 3.13 -1.16
C LEU A 53 -3.77 3.61 -0.29
N ALA A 54 -4.55 2.67 0.24
CA ALA A 54 -5.56 2.93 1.26
C ALA A 54 -5.61 1.76 2.25
N VAL A 55 -5.92 2.03 3.52
CA VAL A 55 -6.04 0.96 4.54
C VAL A 55 -7.34 1.11 5.32
N SER A 56 -8.10 0.03 5.43
CA SER A 56 -9.36 0.03 6.18
C SER A 56 -9.09 0.14 7.68
N GLN A 57 -9.97 0.81 8.42
CA GLN A 57 -9.76 1.13 9.84
C GLN A 57 -10.38 0.14 10.85
N GLY A 58 -11.01 -0.94 10.37
CA GLY A 58 -11.57 -1.97 11.25
C GLY A 58 -10.52 -2.93 11.83
N ASP A 59 -10.91 -3.73 12.84
CA ASP A 59 -10.03 -4.63 13.61
C ASP A 59 -9.27 -5.69 12.79
N LYS A 60 -9.72 -5.96 11.56
CA LYS A 60 -9.07 -6.83 10.58
C LYS A 60 -8.65 -5.97 9.38
N PRO A 61 -7.61 -5.13 9.52
CA PRO A 61 -7.30 -4.14 8.51
C PRO A 61 -6.85 -4.81 7.21
N ARG A 62 -7.31 -4.26 6.09
CA ARG A 62 -6.82 -4.59 4.75
C ARG A 62 -6.13 -3.37 4.15
N LEU A 63 -4.94 -3.60 3.60
CA LEU A 63 -4.25 -2.63 2.77
C LEU A 63 -4.63 -2.87 1.31
N PHE A 64 -5.06 -1.83 0.63
CA PHE A 64 -5.36 -1.82 -0.80
C PHE A 64 -4.28 -1.05 -1.54
N ALA A 65 -3.76 -1.66 -2.60
CA ALA A 65 -2.77 -1.08 -3.49
C ALA A 65 -3.30 -1.08 -4.92
N TYR A 66 -3.42 0.11 -5.50
CA TYR A 66 -3.84 0.25 -6.89
C TYR A 66 -2.63 0.13 -7.82
N ASP A 67 -2.67 -0.88 -8.70
CA ASP A 67 -1.68 -1.16 -9.73
C ASP A 67 -1.83 -0.16 -10.88
N GLY A 68 -0.95 0.83 -10.91
CA GLY A 68 -0.94 1.89 -11.92
C GLY A 68 -0.47 1.46 -13.31
N ILE A 69 -0.07 0.20 -13.49
CA ILE A 69 0.38 -0.34 -14.78
C ILE A 69 -0.69 -1.23 -15.40
N LYS A 70 -1.38 -2.03 -14.59
CA LYS A 70 -2.36 -3.03 -15.07
C LYS A 70 -3.82 -2.64 -14.83
N GLY A 71 -4.09 -1.58 -14.07
CA GLY A 71 -5.44 -1.17 -13.76
C GLY A 71 -6.18 -2.16 -12.85
N GLY A 72 -5.59 -2.45 -11.68
CA GLY A 72 -6.11 -3.44 -10.74
C GLY A 72 -5.86 -3.08 -9.28
N ILE A 73 -6.54 -3.75 -8.35
CA ILE A 73 -6.35 -3.58 -6.91
C ILE A 73 -5.83 -4.89 -6.31
N ALA A 74 -4.66 -4.80 -5.67
CA ALA A 74 -4.17 -5.83 -4.76
C ALA A 74 -4.63 -5.53 -3.33
N ALA A 75 -5.30 -6.48 -2.68
CA ALA A 75 -5.75 -6.39 -1.31
C ALA A 75 -4.93 -7.34 -0.42
N TYR A 76 -4.34 -6.79 0.64
CA TYR A 76 -3.51 -7.50 1.60
C TYR A 76 -4.19 -7.54 2.97
N ASP A 77 -4.04 -8.65 3.69
CA ASP A 77 -4.23 -8.66 5.14
C ASP A 77 -3.12 -7.83 5.78
N ALA A 78 -3.49 -6.85 6.60
CA ALA A 78 -2.58 -5.93 7.28
C ALA A 78 -2.60 -6.10 8.81
N SER A 79 -3.19 -7.19 9.31
CA SER A 79 -3.25 -7.53 10.74
C SER A 79 -1.85 -7.87 11.30
N ALA A 80 -0.97 -8.39 10.45
CA ALA A 80 0.44 -8.71 10.77
C ALA A 80 1.35 -8.32 9.60
N ALA A 81 2.30 -9.20 9.23
CA ALA A 81 3.04 -9.04 7.99
C ALA A 81 2.06 -9.08 6.79
N LEU A 82 2.28 -8.20 5.81
CA LEU A 82 1.39 -8.09 4.66
C LEU A 82 1.31 -9.42 3.91
N LYS A 83 0.08 -9.93 3.76
CA LYS A 83 -0.20 -11.15 3.00
C LYS A 83 -1.24 -10.83 1.93
N LEU A 84 -0.93 -11.10 0.66
CA LEU A 84 -1.89 -10.92 -0.43
C LEU A 84 -3.09 -11.85 -0.20
N VAL A 85 -4.29 -11.28 -0.18
CA VAL A 85 -5.55 -12.02 0.02
C VAL A 85 -6.30 -12.16 -1.30
N ARG A 86 -6.36 -11.06 -2.06
CA ARG A 86 -7.12 -11.00 -3.30
C ARG A 86 -6.51 -9.98 -4.24
N ARG A 87 -6.71 -10.23 -5.54
CA ARG A 87 -6.48 -9.23 -6.58
C ARG A 87 -7.73 -9.10 -7.44
N MET A 88 -8.05 -7.87 -7.81
CA MET A 88 -9.12 -7.50 -8.73
C MET A 88 -8.48 -6.78 -9.91
N GLU A 89 -8.86 -7.13 -11.14
CA GLU A 89 -8.36 -6.50 -12.36
C GLU A 89 -9.48 -5.68 -13.01
N GLY A 90 -9.14 -4.78 -13.93
CA GLY A 90 -10.12 -3.97 -14.68
C GLY A 90 -10.75 -2.86 -13.85
N VAL A 91 -10.05 -2.34 -12.83
CA VAL A 91 -10.56 -1.30 -11.93
C VAL A 91 -10.26 0.10 -12.49
N GLY A 92 -10.67 0.32 -13.75
CA GLY A 92 -10.44 1.56 -14.49
C GLY A 92 -8.99 1.75 -14.96
N GLU A 93 -8.76 2.74 -15.81
CA GLU A 93 -7.42 3.06 -16.35
C GLU A 93 -6.72 4.18 -15.57
N THR A 94 -7.46 5.16 -15.05
CA THR A 94 -6.91 6.37 -14.41
C THR A 94 -7.57 6.76 -13.07
N PRO A 95 -7.78 5.85 -12.11
CA PRO A 95 -8.27 6.24 -10.80
C PRO A 95 -7.21 7.05 -10.06
N SER A 96 -7.61 8.23 -9.59
CA SER A 96 -6.75 9.18 -8.88
C SER A 96 -6.92 9.12 -7.36
N LEU A 97 -7.99 8.50 -6.87
CA LEU A 97 -8.32 8.45 -5.44
C LEU A 97 -8.92 7.09 -5.06
N MET A 98 -8.46 6.56 -3.93
CA MET A 98 -9.14 5.48 -3.21
C MET A 98 -9.54 6.00 -1.83
N GLU A 99 -10.83 5.99 -1.54
CA GLU A 99 -11.39 6.35 -0.25
C GLU A 99 -12.08 5.13 0.36
N LEU A 100 -11.93 4.97 1.67
CA LEU A 100 -12.55 3.90 2.45
C LEU A 100 -13.39 4.56 3.54
N HIS A 101 -14.64 4.11 3.69
CA HIS A 101 -15.53 4.54 4.76
C HIS A 101 -15.42 3.63 5.99
#